data_AF-A0A2V8WT31-F1
#
_entry.id   AF-A0A2V8WT31-F1
#
_cell.length_a   1.000
_cell.length_b   1.000
_cell.length_c   1.000
_cell.angle_alpha   90.00
_cell.angle_beta   90.00
_cell.angle_gamma   90.00
#
_symmetry.space_group_name_H-M   'P 1'
#
loop_
_entity.id
_entity.type
_entity.pdbx_description
1 polymer ?
#
loop_
_entity_poly.entity_id
_entity_poly.type
_entity_poly.pdbx_seq_one_letter_code
_entity_poly.pdbx_strand_id
1 'polypeptide(L)'
;MNGYRVKAKHFGFAMFLLLPLAASAQTAVEIVNKSLAARGGAEKIKAIQSERVTGRVTFGPGLEGSLVAELKRPHKLRVEITVVDQKIIRVYDGKSAGWVVNPFAEKKDAQPMSRKI
;
A
#
# COMPACT_ATOMS: atom_id res chain seq x y z
N MET A 1 -60.71 27.22 -44.36
CA MET A 1 -60.24 28.06 -43.23
C MET A 1 -59.01 27.39 -42.61
N ASN A 2 -57.81 27.82 -43.02
CA ASN A 2 -56.52 27.40 -42.45
C ASN A 2 -56.46 27.84 -40.97
N GLY A 3 -55.96 27.08 -40.00
CA GLY A 3 -54.90 26.07 -40.03
C GLY A 3 -53.87 26.50 -38.97
N TYR A 4 -53.91 25.84 -37.80
CA TYR A 4 -53.10 26.16 -36.61
C TYR A 4 -51.60 26.18 -36.91
N ARG A 5 -50.90 27.27 -36.55
CA ARG A 5 -49.43 27.34 -36.50
C ARG A 5 -48.94 27.11 -35.08
N VAL A 6 -48.38 25.93 -34.80
CA VAL A 6 -47.61 25.69 -33.56
C VAL A 6 -46.14 25.95 -33.84
N LYS A 7 -45.52 26.87 -33.10
CA LYS A 7 -44.08 27.16 -33.17
C LYS A 7 -43.29 26.08 -32.44
N ALA A 8 -42.54 25.26 -33.18
CA ALA A 8 -41.53 24.37 -32.60
C ALA A 8 -40.21 25.15 -32.41
N LYS A 9 -39.91 25.59 -31.18
CA LYS A 9 -38.66 26.32 -30.84
C LYS A 9 -37.77 25.67 -29.77
N HIS A 10 -37.99 24.40 -29.41
CA HIS A 10 -37.22 23.74 -28.33
C HIS A 10 -36.61 22.38 -28.70
N PHE A 11 -36.59 22.01 -29.99
CA PHE A 11 -36.15 20.66 -30.40
C PHE A 11 -34.63 20.42 -30.28
N GLY A 12 -33.82 21.47 -30.09
CA GLY A 12 -32.36 21.35 -29.99
C GLY A 12 -31.80 21.18 -28.57
N PHE A 13 -32.57 21.48 -27.52
CA PHE A 13 -32.04 21.51 -26.15
C PHE A 13 -32.16 20.15 -25.42
N ALA A 14 -33.09 19.29 -25.84
CA ALA A 14 -33.29 17.98 -25.24
C ALA A 14 -32.22 16.94 -25.65
N MET A 15 -31.53 17.14 -26.77
CA MET A 15 -30.54 16.16 -27.26
C MET A 15 -29.16 16.27 -26.60
N PHE A 16 -28.90 17.35 -25.84
CA PHE A 16 -27.65 17.53 -25.10
C PHE A 16 -27.73 17.01 -23.64
N LEU A 17 -28.94 16.69 -23.16
CA LEU A 17 -29.17 16.26 -21.77
C LEU A 17 -29.07 14.74 -21.54
N LEU A 18 -28.71 13.96 -22.57
CA LEU A 18 -28.69 12.49 -22.54
C LEU A 18 -27.31 11.84 -22.74
N LEU A 19 -26.21 12.61 -22.73
CA LEU A 19 -24.85 12.05 -22.81
C LEU A 19 -24.15 12.21 -21.45
N PRO A 20 -24.36 11.25 -20.53
CA PRO A 20 -23.24 10.37 -20.22
C PRO A 20 -23.71 8.92 -19.98
N LEU A 21 -24.15 8.23 -21.03
CA LEU A 21 -24.59 6.83 -20.93
C LEU A 21 -23.49 5.85 -21.35
N ALA A 22 -22.33 5.86 -20.67
CA ALA A 22 -21.33 4.76 -20.69
C ALA A 22 -20.10 5.00 -19.78
N ALA A 23 -20.23 5.73 -18.66
CA ALA A 23 -19.13 5.77 -17.69
C ALA A 23 -19.18 4.50 -16.82
N SER A 24 -18.74 3.37 -17.38
CA SER A 24 -18.53 2.15 -16.60
C SER A 24 -17.39 2.41 -15.60
N ALA A 25 -17.62 2.14 -14.32
CA ALA A 25 -16.54 2.15 -13.34
C ALA A 25 -15.48 1.10 -13.72
N GLN A 26 -14.21 1.42 -13.48
CA GLN A 26 -13.11 0.48 -13.74
C GLN A 26 -13.25 -0.75 -12.84
N THR A 27 -12.90 -1.92 -13.36
CA THR A 27 -12.90 -3.15 -12.56
C THR A 27 -11.69 -3.20 -11.63
N ALA A 28 -11.75 -3.97 -10.54
CA ALA A 28 -10.61 -4.17 -9.66
C ALA A 28 -9.38 -4.72 -10.41
N VAL A 29 -9.59 -5.63 -11.36
CA VAL A 29 -8.52 -6.19 -12.21
C VAL A 29 -7.87 -5.10 -13.06
N GLU A 30 -8.66 -4.22 -13.65
CA GLU A 30 -8.17 -3.11 -14.47
C GLU A 30 -7.32 -2.14 -13.64
N ILE A 31 -7.77 -1.80 -12.42
CA ILE A 31 -7.03 -0.93 -11.50
C ILE A 31 -5.69 -1.56 -11.12
N VAL A 32 -5.67 -2.85 -10.78
CA VAL A 32 -4.43 -3.58 -10.45
C VAL A 32 -3.48 -3.58 -11.64
N ASN A 33 -3.97 -3.89 -12.85
CA ASN A 33 -3.15 -3.92 -14.06
C ASN A 33 -2.56 -2.54 -14.39
N LYS A 34 -3.36 -1.47 -14.28
CA LYS A 34 -2.88 -0.09 -14.46
C LYS A 34 -1.82 0.28 -13.43
N SER A 35 -2.01 -0.07 -12.16
CA SER A 35 -1.04 0.16 -11.09
C SER A 35 0.28 -0.59 -11.34
N LEU A 36 0.21 -1.86 -11.74
CA LEU A 36 1.39 -2.65 -12.09
C LEU A 36 2.13 -2.05 -13.29
N ALA A 37 1.40 -1.67 -14.35
CA ALA A 37 1.98 -1.03 -15.53
C ALA A 37 2.68 0.29 -15.18
N ALA A 38 2.05 1.15 -14.39
CA ALA A 38 2.62 2.41 -13.92
C ALA A 38 3.88 2.22 -13.07
N ARG A 39 4.00 1.10 -12.35
CA ARG A 39 5.18 0.71 -11.56
C ARG A 39 6.24 -0.07 -12.34
N GLY A 40 6.12 -0.15 -13.66
CA GLY A 40 7.10 -0.80 -14.55
C GLY A 40 6.81 -2.25 -14.91
N GLY A 41 5.62 -2.77 -14.57
CA GLY A 41 5.14 -4.10 -14.94
C GLY A 41 5.42 -5.17 -13.89
N ALA A 42 4.61 -6.23 -13.92
CA ALA A 42 4.68 -7.33 -12.95
C ALA A 42 6.04 -8.05 -12.96
N GLU A 43 6.67 -8.20 -14.11
CA GLU A 43 7.97 -8.87 -14.24
C GLU A 43 9.08 -8.11 -13.53
N LYS A 44 9.16 -6.77 -13.72
CA LYS A 44 10.17 -5.94 -13.04
C LYS A 44 9.98 -5.93 -11.53
N ILE A 45 8.73 -5.88 -11.07
CA ILE A 45 8.40 -5.97 -9.63
C ILE A 45 8.79 -7.35 -9.07
N LYS A 46 8.54 -8.44 -9.81
CA LYS A 46 8.94 -9.80 -9.41
C LYS A 46 10.47 -9.97 -9.40
N ALA A 47 11.18 -9.28 -10.28
CA ALA A 47 12.64 -9.34 -10.35
C ALA A 47 13.32 -8.76 -9.10
N ILE A 48 12.66 -7.86 -8.36
CA ILE A 48 13.18 -7.33 -7.09
C ILE A 48 13.33 -8.47 -6.08
N GLN A 49 14.58 -8.78 -5.72
CA GLN A 49 14.92 -9.85 -4.77
C GLN A 49 15.09 -9.36 -3.34
N SER A 50 15.46 -8.09 -3.17
CA SER A 50 15.72 -7.50 -1.86
C SER A 50 15.36 -6.02 -1.85
N GLU A 51 14.97 -5.55 -0.68
CA GLU A 51 14.58 -4.17 -0.42
C GLU A 51 15.20 -3.72 0.90
N ARG A 52 15.63 -2.45 0.96
CA ARG A 52 15.97 -1.77 2.20
C ARG A 52 15.13 -0.50 2.30
N VAL A 53 14.33 -0.42 3.36
CA VAL A 53 13.50 0.73 3.71
C VAL A 53 14.14 1.42 4.90
N THR A 54 14.28 2.75 4.82
CA THR A 54 14.74 3.57 5.95
C THR A 54 13.72 4.64 6.24
N GLY A 55 13.62 5.07 7.51
CA GLY A 55 12.67 6.11 7.87
C GLY A 55 12.79 6.56 9.31
N ARG A 56 11.95 7.51 9.69
CA ARG A 56 11.70 7.91 11.08
C ARG A 56 10.39 7.30 11.56
N VAL A 57 10.33 7.00 12.84
CA VAL A 57 9.15 6.46 13.52
C VAL A 57 8.84 7.29 14.75
N THR A 58 7.56 7.53 15.02
CA THR A 58 7.10 8.26 16.21
C THR A 58 6.21 7.32 17.02
N PHE A 59 6.50 7.18 18.31
CA PHE A 59 5.77 6.31 19.24
C PHE A 59 4.80 7.08 20.15
N GLY A 60 4.75 8.40 20.00
CA GLY A 60 3.96 9.32 20.79
C GLY A 60 4.63 10.69 20.83
N PRO A 61 3.99 11.71 21.42
CA PRO A 61 4.60 13.03 21.58
C PRO A 61 5.98 12.94 22.24
N GLY A 62 7.00 13.48 21.59
CA GLY A 62 8.38 13.53 22.12
C GLY A 62 9.16 12.20 22.07
N LEU A 63 8.57 11.11 21.58
CA LEU A 63 9.25 9.82 21.43
C LEU A 63 9.40 9.46 19.96
N GLU A 64 10.59 9.71 19.43
CA GLU A 64 10.96 9.43 18.04
C GLU A 64 12.07 8.37 17.96
N GLY A 65 12.21 7.79 16.78
CA GLY A 65 13.23 6.82 16.47
C GLY A 65 13.50 6.72 14.97
N SER A 66 14.44 5.84 14.62
CA SER A 66 14.74 5.50 13.24
C SER A 66 14.39 4.05 12.94
N LEU A 67 14.01 3.79 11.69
CA LEU A 67 13.68 2.47 11.16
C LEU A 67 14.68 2.11 10.06
N VAL A 68 15.20 0.89 10.10
CA VAL A 68 15.81 0.20 8.97
C VAL A 68 15.14 -1.15 8.83
N ALA A 69 14.46 -1.39 7.71
CA ALA A 69 13.84 -2.67 7.40
C ALA A 69 14.45 -3.25 6.11
N GLU A 70 14.94 -4.48 6.19
CA GLU A 70 15.53 -5.22 5.10
C GLU A 70 14.72 -6.46 4.84
N LEU A 71 14.26 -6.61 3.60
CA LEU A 71 13.49 -7.74 3.14
C LEU A 71 14.26 -8.44 2.02
N LYS A 72 14.24 -9.77 2.02
CA LYS A 72 14.77 -10.57 0.92
C LYS A 72 13.85 -11.76 0.64
N ARG A 73 13.56 -12.02 -0.64
CA ARG A 73 12.73 -13.15 -1.05
C ARG A 73 13.36 -14.50 -0.65
N PRO A 74 12.57 -15.55 -0.37
CA PRO A 74 11.11 -15.54 -0.36
C PRO A 74 10.51 -14.82 0.86
N HIS A 75 11.09 -14.96 2.06
CA HIS A 75 10.48 -14.43 3.30
C HIS A 75 11.51 -14.04 4.38
N LYS A 76 12.72 -13.61 4.00
CA LYS A 76 13.72 -13.13 4.97
C LYS A 76 13.44 -11.71 5.38
N LEU A 77 13.61 -11.43 6.67
CA LEU A 77 13.35 -10.13 7.28
C LEU A 77 14.43 -9.79 8.30
N ARG A 78 14.89 -8.54 8.28
CA ARG A 78 15.60 -7.90 9.38
C ARG A 78 15.00 -6.50 9.59
N VAL A 79 14.53 -6.20 10.78
CA VAL A 79 14.03 -4.87 11.13
C VAL A 79 14.77 -4.37 12.35
N GLU A 80 15.33 -3.18 12.27
CA GLU A 80 15.93 -2.46 13.37
C GLU A 80 15.16 -1.16 13.60
N ILE A 81 14.71 -0.96 14.84
CA ILE A 81 14.13 0.30 15.29
C ILE A 81 15.03 0.85 16.39
N THR A 82 15.59 2.04 16.18
CA THR A 82 16.43 2.71 17.18
C THR A 82 15.61 3.76 17.90
N VAL A 83 15.53 3.68 19.23
CA VAL A 83 14.82 4.60 20.11
C VAL A 83 15.72 4.88 21.31
N VAL A 84 16.03 6.15 21.60
CA VAL A 84 16.95 6.54 22.70
C VAL A 84 18.25 5.70 22.70
N ASP A 85 18.92 5.64 21.53
CA ASP A 85 20.16 4.87 21.30
C ASP A 85 20.10 3.36 21.60
N GLN A 86 18.90 2.81 21.82
CA GLN A 86 18.66 1.39 22.01
C GLN A 86 17.95 0.80 20.79
N LYS A 87 18.30 -0.43 20.41
CA LYS A 87 17.75 -1.08 19.22
C LYS A 87 16.77 -2.19 19.58
N ILE A 88 15.56 -2.09 19.05
CA ILE A 88 14.65 -3.21 18.90
C ILE A 88 15.00 -3.91 17.58
N ILE A 89 15.33 -5.20 17.64
CA ILE A 89 15.76 -5.96 16.46
C ILE A 89 14.78 -7.11 16.26
N ARG A 90 14.26 -7.28 15.04
CA ARG A 90 13.46 -8.44 14.63
C ARG A 90 14.10 -9.11 13.43
N VAL A 91 14.21 -10.43 13.48
CA VAL A 91 14.78 -11.22 12.38
C VAL A 91 13.95 -12.45 12.07
N TYR A 92 13.89 -12.82 10.80
CA TYR A 92 13.28 -14.06 10.35
C TYR A 92 14.03 -14.59 9.12
N ASP A 93 14.32 -15.88 9.11
CA ASP A 93 15.10 -16.56 8.08
C ASP A 93 14.25 -17.09 6.90
N GLY A 94 12.93 -16.97 7.00
CA GLY A 94 11.98 -17.51 6.03
C GLY A 94 11.65 -19.00 6.21
N LYS A 95 12.13 -19.65 7.28
CA LYS A 95 11.98 -21.10 7.50
C LYS A 95 11.58 -21.47 8.93
N SER A 96 12.26 -20.89 9.90
CA SER A 96 12.26 -21.29 11.32
C SER A 96 11.37 -20.37 12.17
N ALA A 97 11.53 -20.37 13.49
CA ALA A 97 10.97 -19.28 14.30
C ALA A 97 11.70 -17.97 14.00
N GLY A 98 10.97 -16.86 13.96
CA GLY A 98 11.59 -15.54 13.99
C GLY A 98 11.95 -15.13 15.41
N TRP A 99 12.84 -14.15 15.55
CA TRP A 99 13.35 -13.70 16.85
C TRP A 99 13.20 -12.19 17.01
N VAL A 100 13.02 -11.74 18.25
CA VAL A 100 12.99 -10.34 18.64
C VAL A 100 13.91 -10.10 19.83
N VAL A 101 14.67 -9.02 19.77
CA VAL A 101 15.36 -8.43 20.92
C VAL A 101 14.71 -7.08 21.18
N ASN A 102 14.23 -6.86 22.40
CA ASN A 102 13.60 -5.59 22.80
C ASN A 102 14.19 -5.11 24.14
N PRO A 103 15.06 -4.09 24.15
CA PRO A 103 15.70 -3.60 25.37
C PRO A 103 14.73 -2.95 26.36
N PHE A 104 13.50 -2.66 25.93
CA PHE A 104 12.43 -2.08 26.74
C PHE A 104 11.44 -3.11 27.30
N ALA A 105 11.59 -4.40 26.93
CA ALA A 105 10.78 -5.47 27.50
C ALA A 105 11.35 -5.96 28.84
N GLU A 106 10.53 -6.67 29.62
CA GLU A 106 10.96 -7.35 30.86
C GLU A 106 12.13 -8.31 30.60
N LYS A 107 12.00 -9.12 29.53
CA LYS A 107 13.07 -9.98 29.01
C LYS A 107 13.80 -9.28 27.86
N LYS A 108 15.09 -9.00 28.08
CA LYS A 108 15.93 -8.25 27.14
C LYS A 108 16.73 -9.14 26.17
N ASP A 109 16.82 -10.43 26.46
CA ASP A 109 17.41 -11.45 25.61
C ASP A 109 16.52 -11.79 24.41
N ALA A 110 17.06 -12.54 23.45
CA ALA A 110 16.34 -12.89 22.23
C ALA A 110 15.15 -13.80 22.54
N GLN A 111 13.94 -13.34 22.20
CA GLN A 111 12.70 -14.09 22.37
C GLN A 111 12.15 -14.55 21.02
N PRO A 112 11.53 -15.73 20.92
CA PRO A 112 10.85 -16.16 19.71
C PRO A 112 9.64 -15.25 19.42
N MET A 113 9.45 -14.88 18.15
CA MET A 113 8.23 -14.23 17.70
C MET A 113 7.10 -15.26 17.72
N SER A 114 6.11 -15.06 18.59
CA SER A 114 4.97 -15.96 18.67
C SER A 114 4.12 -15.88 17.40
N ARG A 115 3.75 -17.04 16.85
CA ARG A 115 2.76 -17.13 15.78
C ARG A 115 1.38 -16.93 16.42
N LYS A 116 0.89 -15.69 16.45
CA LYS A 116 -0.54 -15.44 16.66
C LYS A 116 -1.23 -15.68 15.32
N ILE A 117 -1.84 -16.86 15.19
CA ILE A 117 -2.79 -17.18 14.13
C ILE A 117 -4.13 -16.58 14.53
#